data_AF-A0A2P8W505-F1
#
_entry.id   AF-A0A2P8W505-F1
#
_cell.length_a   1.000
_cell.length_b   1.000
_cell.length_c   1.000
_cell.angle_alpha   90.00
_cell.angle_beta   90.00
_cell.angle_gamma   90.00
#
_symmetry.space_group_name_H-M   'P 1'
#
loop_
_entity.id
_entity.type
_entity.pdbx_description
1 polymer ?
#
loop_
_entity_poly.entity_id
_entity_poly.type
_entity_poly.pdbx_seq_one_letter_code
_entity_poly.pdbx_strand_id
1 'polypeptide(L)'
;MDDHSILDWISVLGPILFSWPLVIAIVVLFFYRPLFNLLEKFSSNNIQKAKIGPFEIEESEQAYVESLKLLLTSLVTDNELNYLKQLNTDQASVPYDNTSNIKSEIERLSHLGFIDPKTALDQLPTEGELEQHVELTEKGRKYLTLRDNLVTNQSSKQDQDD
;
A
#
# COMPACT_ATOMS: atom_id res chain seq x y z
N MET A 1 7.94 71.12 2.96
CA MET A 1 8.75 70.44 1.95
C MET A 1 9.57 69.39 2.66
N ASP A 2 9.32 68.08 2.63
CA ASP A 2 8.24 67.22 2.15
C ASP A 2 8.44 65.86 2.86
N ASP A 3 7.89 65.68 4.06
CA ASP A 3 8.01 64.41 4.82
C ASP A 3 6.84 63.44 4.57
N HIS A 4 5.88 63.82 3.72
CA HIS A 4 4.68 63.02 3.46
C HIS A 4 4.86 61.95 2.37
N SER A 5 5.98 61.92 1.63
CA SER A 5 6.15 60.97 0.51
C SER A 5 6.77 59.62 0.88
N ILE A 6 7.41 59.48 2.04
CA ILE A 6 8.14 58.25 2.41
C ILE A 6 7.19 57.16 2.91
N LEU A 7 6.08 57.54 3.56
CA LEU A 7 5.11 56.59 4.14
C LEU A 7 4.01 56.18 3.14
N ASP A 8 3.72 57.00 2.13
CA ASP A 8 2.75 56.67 1.07
C ASP A 8 3.23 55.52 0.16
N TRP A 9 4.54 55.42 -0.07
CA TRP A 9 5.14 54.33 -0.85
C TRP A 9 4.90 52.95 -0.19
N ILE A 10 4.85 52.89 1.14
CA ILE A 10 4.67 51.64 1.89
C ILE A 10 3.22 51.14 1.81
N SER A 11 2.26 52.06 1.66
CA SER A 11 0.85 51.74 1.42
C SER A 11 0.64 51.16 0.01
N VAL A 12 1.39 51.63 -0.99
CA VAL A 12 1.33 51.15 -2.37
C VAL A 12 2.07 49.81 -2.57
N LEU A 13 3.13 49.56 -1.78
CA LEU A 13 3.88 48.29 -1.80
C LEU A 13 3.32 47.19 -0.90
N GLY A 14 2.45 47.52 0.06
CA GLY A 14 1.78 46.56 0.94
C GLY A 14 1.12 45.40 0.18
N PRO A 15 0.35 45.65 -0.91
CA PRO A 15 -0.25 44.60 -1.74
C PRO A 15 0.72 43.90 -2.70
N ILE A 16 1.88 44.49 -3.00
CA ILE A 16 2.87 43.92 -3.94
C ILE A 16 3.83 42.97 -3.21
N LEU A 17 4.14 43.26 -1.95
CA LEU A 17 4.71 42.30 -0.99
C LEU A 17 3.71 41.19 -0.60
N PHE A 18 2.43 41.37 -0.94
CA PHE A 18 1.32 40.42 -0.79
C PHE A 18 1.19 39.45 -1.98
N SER A 19 2.31 39.04 -2.57
CA SER A 19 2.36 37.74 -3.24
C SER A 19 3.10 36.79 -2.32
N TRP A 20 2.37 36.20 -1.36
CA TRP A 20 2.89 35.12 -0.51
C TRP A 20 3.67 34.05 -1.31
N PRO A 21 3.27 33.67 -2.54
CA PRO A 21 4.06 32.76 -3.37
C PRO A 21 5.45 33.29 -3.74
N LEU A 22 5.61 34.61 -3.93
CA LEU A 22 6.90 35.22 -4.27
C LEU A 22 7.82 35.28 -3.05
N VAL A 23 7.28 35.61 -1.88
CA VAL A 23 8.04 35.58 -0.62
C VAL A 23 8.45 34.14 -0.29
N ILE A 24 7.55 33.17 -0.44
CA ILE A 24 7.86 31.74 -0.32
C ILE A 24 8.94 31.35 -1.34
N ALA A 25 8.83 31.79 -2.59
CA ALA A 25 9.84 31.50 -3.61
C ALA A 25 11.21 32.09 -3.25
N ILE A 26 11.28 33.32 -2.73
CA ILE A 26 12.53 33.96 -2.29
C ILE A 26 13.13 33.24 -1.08
N VAL A 27 12.29 32.86 -0.10
CA VAL A 27 12.74 32.09 1.08
C VAL A 27 13.24 30.71 0.65
N VAL A 28 12.51 30.01 -0.21
CA VAL A 28 12.97 28.74 -0.78
C VAL A 28 14.25 28.96 -1.57
N LEU A 29 14.39 30.03 -2.36
CA LEU A 29 15.60 30.32 -3.13
C LEU A 29 16.81 30.69 -2.25
N PHE A 30 16.62 31.23 -1.06
CA PHE A 30 17.75 31.45 -0.14
C PHE A 30 18.03 30.24 0.77
N PHE A 31 17.00 29.47 1.12
CA PHE A 31 17.07 28.38 2.08
C PHE A 31 16.93 26.97 1.46
N TYR A 32 16.92 26.83 0.13
CA TYR A 32 16.83 25.51 -0.52
C TYR A 32 18.02 24.63 -0.15
N ARG A 33 19.23 25.20 -0.05
CA ARG A 33 20.43 24.46 0.36
C ARG A 33 20.33 23.89 1.79
N PRO A 34 20.02 24.68 2.84
CA PRO A 34 19.86 24.13 4.19
C PRO A 34 18.63 23.22 4.34
N LEU A 35 17.52 23.48 3.64
CA LEU A 35 16.33 22.61 3.69
C LEU A 35 16.60 21.24 3.09
N PHE A 36 17.33 21.14 1.97
CA PHE A 36 17.69 19.86 1.39
C PHE A 36 18.57 19.03 2.32
N ASN A 37 19.51 19.67 3.04
CA ASN A 37 20.32 18.98 4.05
C ASN A 37 19.48 18.43 5.23
N LEU A 38 18.35 19.05 5.55
CA LEU A 38 17.43 18.54 6.57
C LEU A 38 16.59 17.38 6.02
N LEU A 39 16.08 17.50 4.79
CA LEU A 39 15.38 16.41 4.09
C LEU A 39 16.26 15.19 3.90
N GLU A 40 17.54 15.37 3.57
CA GLU A 40 18.50 14.30 3.45
C GLU A 40 18.75 13.63 4.81
N LYS A 41 18.78 14.37 5.92
CA LYS A 41 18.86 13.78 7.28
C LYS A 41 17.60 13.01 7.67
N PHE A 42 16.40 13.49 7.30
CA PHE A 42 15.15 12.75 7.50
C PHE A 42 15.03 11.51 6.60
N SER A 43 15.61 11.56 5.40
CA SER A 43 15.55 10.46 4.43
C SER A 43 16.64 9.41 4.62
N SER A 44 17.81 9.78 5.14
CA SER A 44 19.00 8.92 5.09
C SER A 44 19.27 8.12 6.36
N ASN A 45 18.67 8.43 7.52
CA ASN A 45 18.87 7.57 8.68
C ASN A 45 17.80 7.73 9.75
N ASN A 46 17.18 6.58 10.04
CA ASN A 46 16.54 6.27 11.31
C ASN A 46 15.36 7.15 11.70
N ILE A 47 14.17 6.60 11.44
CA ILE A 47 13.05 6.62 12.39
C ILE A 47 13.53 5.91 13.69
N GLN A 48 14.57 6.45 14.34
CA GLN A 48 14.83 6.17 15.74
C GLN A 48 13.76 6.95 16.46
N LYS A 49 12.68 6.24 16.80
CA LYS A 49 11.75 6.53 17.90
C LYS A 49 11.97 7.93 18.47
N ALA A 50 11.43 8.95 17.80
CA ALA A 50 11.32 10.26 18.41
C ALA A 50 10.44 10.04 19.64
N LYS A 51 11.07 10.04 20.82
CA LYS A 51 10.41 9.79 22.10
C LYS A 51 9.54 11.01 22.40
N ILE A 52 8.34 11.03 21.83
CA ILE A 52 7.31 12.04 22.08
C ILE A 52 6.70 11.70 23.44
N GLY A 53 7.34 12.16 24.51
CA GLY A 53 6.79 12.10 25.87
C GLY A 53 6.57 10.67 26.43
N PRO A 54 5.83 10.56 27.55
CA PRO A 54 5.71 9.32 28.34
C PRO A 54 4.70 8.31 27.78
N PHE A 55 4.14 8.53 26.58
CA PHE A 55 3.32 7.54 25.92
C PHE A 55 4.24 6.58 25.16
N GLU A 56 4.57 5.47 25.82
CA GLU A 56 5.18 4.32 25.17
C GLU A 56 4.24 3.83 24.08
N ILE A 57 4.68 3.93 22.82
CA ILE A 57 3.97 3.42 21.65
C ILE A 57 4.11 1.88 21.64
N GLU A 58 3.59 1.20 22.66
CA GLU A 58 3.42 -0.26 22.66
C GLU A 58 2.21 -0.67 21.81
N GLU A 59 1.31 0.26 21.50
CA GLU A 59 0.13 0.05 20.65
C GLU A 59 0.46 -0.11 19.15
N SER A 60 1.73 0.03 18.74
CA SER A 60 2.05 0.17 17.30
C SER A 60 2.29 -1.13 16.54
N GLU A 61 2.80 -2.20 17.15
CA GLU A 61 3.13 -3.40 16.38
C GLU A 61 1.92 -4.31 16.18
N GLN A 62 1.11 -4.52 17.22
CA GLN A 62 -0.08 -5.38 17.13
C GLN A 62 -1.16 -4.74 16.24
N ALA A 63 -1.48 -3.46 16.46
CA ALA A 63 -2.44 -2.74 15.62
C ALA A 63 -1.98 -2.67 14.15
N TYR A 64 -0.68 -2.54 13.91
CA TYR A 64 -0.12 -2.58 12.56
C TYR A 64 -0.27 -3.96 11.91
N VAL A 65 0.02 -5.05 12.64
CA VAL A 65 -0.17 -6.42 12.15
C VAL A 65 -1.65 -6.72 11.87
N GLU A 66 -2.56 -6.29 12.75
CA GLU A 66 -4.01 -6.43 12.53
C GLU A 66 -4.47 -5.66 11.28
N SER A 67 -3.97 -4.43 11.09
CA SER A 67 -4.27 -3.64 9.89
C SER A 67 -3.76 -4.31 8.62
N LEU A 68 -2.53 -4.86 8.64
CA LEU A 68 -1.95 -5.61 7.53
C LEU A 68 -2.73 -6.89 7.24
N LYS A 69 -3.19 -7.60 8.27
CA LYS A 69 -4.04 -8.79 8.14
C LYS A 69 -5.35 -8.41 7.45
N LEU A 70 -6.02 -7.37 7.92
CA LEU A 70 -7.28 -6.90 7.33
C LEU A 70 -7.07 -6.57 5.85
N LEU A 71 -6.02 -5.81 5.51
CA LEU A 71 -5.68 -5.47 4.13
C LEU A 71 -5.37 -6.70 3.26
N LEU A 72 -4.61 -7.67 3.78
CA LEU A 72 -4.28 -8.89 3.04
C LEU A 72 -5.51 -9.78 2.82
N THR A 73 -6.42 -9.84 3.80
CA THR A 73 -7.68 -10.59 3.69
C THR A 73 -8.71 -9.90 2.81
N SER A 74 -8.70 -8.57 2.71
CA SER A 74 -9.64 -7.81 1.88
C SER A 74 -9.22 -7.70 0.41
N LEU A 75 -7.94 -7.91 0.12
CA LEU A 75 -7.39 -7.83 -1.24
C LEU A 75 -7.96 -8.90 -2.18
N VAL A 76 -8.26 -10.08 -1.65
CA VAL A 76 -8.68 -11.27 -2.41
C VAL A 76 -9.88 -11.89 -1.70
N THR A 77 -10.97 -12.11 -2.44
CA THR A 77 -12.19 -12.72 -1.87
C THR A 77 -11.96 -14.19 -1.50
N ASP A 78 -12.86 -14.77 -0.72
CA ASP A 78 -12.72 -16.18 -0.31
C ASP A 78 -12.75 -17.15 -1.50
N ASN A 79 -13.56 -16.86 -2.52
CA ASN A 79 -13.61 -17.64 -3.77
C ASN A 79 -12.26 -17.59 -4.51
N GLU A 80 -11.71 -16.39 -4.69
CA GLU A 80 -10.43 -16.20 -5.34
C GLU A 80 -9.28 -16.85 -4.57
N LEU A 81 -9.30 -16.75 -3.25
CA LEU A 81 -8.32 -17.42 -2.40
C LEU A 81 -8.38 -18.93 -2.62
N ASN A 82 -9.58 -19.49 -2.73
CA ASN A 82 -9.76 -20.91 -3.01
C ASN A 82 -9.11 -21.29 -4.35
N TYR A 83 -9.29 -20.50 -5.40
CA TYR A 83 -8.61 -20.72 -6.68
C TYR A 83 -7.08 -20.63 -6.56
N LEU A 84 -6.55 -19.63 -5.84
CA LEU A 84 -5.11 -19.52 -5.62
C LEU A 84 -4.56 -20.73 -4.85
N LYS A 85 -5.29 -21.22 -3.83
CA LYS A 85 -4.89 -22.40 -3.05
C LYS A 85 -4.95 -23.68 -3.87
N GLN A 86 -5.95 -23.82 -4.74
CA GLN A 86 -6.04 -24.92 -5.70
C GLN A 86 -4.80 -24.91 -6.60
N LEU A 87 -4.50 -23.78 -7.25
CA LEU A 87 -3.33 -23.66 -8.14
C LEU A 87 -1.97 -23.83 -7.43
N ASN A 88 -1.92 -23.72 -6.10
CA ASN A 88 -0.70 -23.89 -5.32
C ASN A 88 -0.51 -25.33 -4.80
N THR A 89 -1.58 -26.12 -4.77
CA THR A 89 -1.54 -27.46 -4.23
C THR A 89 -1.57 -28.43 -5.41
N ASP A 90 -0.59 -29.32 -5.54
CA ASP A 90 -0.58 -30.39 -6.56
C ASP A 90 -1.76 -31.40 -6.38
N GLN A 91 -2.79 -31.06 -5.61
CA GLN A 91 -3.96 -31.89 -5.35
C GLN A 91 -5.01 -31.68 -6.44
N ALA A 92 -5.09 -32.69 -7.30
CA ALA A 92 -6.22 -33.09 -8.14
C ALA A 92 -7.31 -32.02 -8.26
N SER A 93 -7.12 -31.15 -9.25
CA SER A 93 -8.08 -30.29 -9.91
C SER A 93 -9.52 -30.49 -9.45
N VAL A 94 -9.93 -29.77 -8.40
CA VAL A 94 -11.34 -29.67 -8.07
C VAL A 94 -12.00 -28.99 -9.27
N PRO A 95 -12.97 -29.63 -9.94
CA PRO A 95 -13.63 -29.03 -11.09
C PRO A 95 -14.30 -27.73 -10.62
N TYR A 96 -13.95 -26.61 -11.26
CA TYR A 96 -14.63 -25.36 -10.98
C TYR A 96 -15.98 -25.36 -11.70
N ASP A 97 -16.97 -24.73 -11.06
CA ASP A 97 -18.29 -24.48 -11.64
C ASP A 97 -18.40 -22.99 -12.01
N ASN A 98 -18.49 -22.67 -13.31
CA ASN A 98 -18.60 -21.30 -13.87
C ASN A 98 -20.05 -20.76 -13.83
N THR A 99 -20.96 -21.33 -13.04
CA THR A 99 -22.28 -20.73 -12.81
C THR A 99 -22.21 -19.38 -12.10
N SER A 100 -21.10 -19.06 -11.45
CA SER A 100 -20.85 -17.78 -10.79
C SER A 100 -19.55 -17.16 -11.28
N ASN A 101 -19.64 -15.95 -11.87
CA ASN A 101 -18.63 -14.88 -12.05
C ASN A 101 -17.11 -15.18 -12.17
N ILE A 102 -16.68 -16.42 -12.40
CA ILE A 102 -15.28 -16.87 -12.29
C ILE A 102 -14.37 -16.12 -13.24
N LYS A 103 -14.86 -15.80 -14.44
CA LYS A 103 -14.11 -15.01 -15.41
C LYS A 103 -13.65 -13.68 -14.82
N SER A 104 -14.56 -12.98 -14.12
CA SER A 104 -14.24 -11.68 -13.50
C SER A 104 -13.28 -11.82 -12.31
N GLU A 105 -13.33 -12.94 -11.60
CA GLU A 105 -12.43 -13.25 -10.48
C GLU A 105 -11.02 -13.61 -10.99
N ILE A 106 -10.91 -14.46 -12.02
CA ILE A 106 -9.65 -14.80 -12.68
C ILE A 106 -9.06 -13.57 -13.38
N GLU A 107 -9.87 -12.75 -14.04
CA GLU A 107 -9.40 -11.49 -14.64
C GLU A 107 -8.85 -10.55 -13.56
N ARG A 108 -9.52 -10.42 -12.42
CA ARG A 108 -9.02 -9.62 -11.30
C ARG A 108 -7.73 -10.16 -10.72
N LEU A 109 -7.65 -11.47 -10.46
CA LEU A 109 -6.43 -12.12 -9.98
C LEU A 109 -5.25 -11.96 -10.97
N SER A 110 -5.53 -11.97 -12.27
CA SER A 110 -4.56 -11.70 -13.34
C SER A 110 -4.10 -10.25 -13.31
N HIS A 111 -5.01 -9.28 -13.19
CA HIS A 111 -4.67 -7.86 -13.04
C HIS A 111 -3.86 -7.57 -11.76
N LEU A 112 -4.13 -8.31 -10.67
CA LEU A 112 -3.33 -8.26 -9.44
C LEU A 112 -1.95 -8.90 -9.62
N GLY A 113 -1.73 -9.62 -10.72
CA GLY A 113 -0.49 -10.33 -11.04
C GLY A 113 -0.26 -11.55 -10.16
N PHE A 114 -1.31 -12.13 -9.59
CA PHE A 114 -1.21 -13.36 -8.78
C PHE A 114 -1.24 -14.60 -9.65
N ILE A 115 -1.92 -14.54 -10.79
CA ILE A 115 -2.01 -15.62 -11.76
C ILE A 115 -1.66 -15.12 -13.16
N ASP A 116 -1.29 -16.05 -14.03
CA ASP A 116 -1.05 -15.79 -15.45
C ASP A 116 -1.94 -16.73 -16.30
N PRO A 117 -2.85 -16.19 -17.12
CA PRO A 117 -3.70 -17.02 -17.98
C PRO A 117 -2.89 -17.59 -19.16
N LYS A 118 -2.86 -18.92 -19.28
CA LYS A 118 -2.24 -19.64 -20.41
C LYS A 118 -3.05 -19.51 -21.71
N THR A 119 -4.36 -19.30 -21.56
CA THR A 119 -5.31 -19.15 -22.66
C THR A 119 -6.10 -17.86 -22.50
N ALA A 120 -6.64 -17.32 -23.59
CA ALA A 120 -7.49 -16.13 -23.51
C ALA A 120 -8.67 -16.40 -22.57
N LEU A 121 -8.95 -15.47 -21.65
CA LEU A 121 -10.01 -15.63 -20.65
C LEU A 121 -11.42 -15.82 -21.26
N ASP A 122 -11.61 -15.40 -22.50
CA ASP A 122 -12.83 -15.63 -23.29
C ASP A 122 -13.01 -17.09 -23.73
N GLN A 123 -11.96 -17.90 -23.63
CA GLN A 123 -11.93 -19.31 -24.03
C GLN A 123 -11.90 -20.26 -22.82
N LEU A 124 -12.05 -19.73 -21.60
CA LEU A 124 -12.19 -20.53 -20.39
C LEU A 124 -13.45 -21.40 -20.49
N PRO A 125 -13.35 -22.72 -20.32
CA PRO A 125 -14.51 -23.59 -20.35
C PRO A 125 -15.46 -23.30 -19.16
N THR A 126 -16.71 -23.73 -19.27
CA THR A 126 -17.70 -23.58 -18.19
C THR A 126 -17.37 -24.45 -16.98
N GLU A 127 -16.67 -25.56 -17.19
CA GLU A 127 -16.23 -26.47 -16.15
C GLU A 127 -14.89 -27.07 -16.56
N GLY A 128 -14.06 -27.43 -15.59
CA GLY A 128 -12.80 -28.08 -15.86
C GLY A 128 -11.75 -27.85 -14.79
N GLU A 129 -10.50 -28.13 -15.14
CA GLU A 129 -9.35 -27.99 -14.27
C GLU A 129 -8.70 -26.62 -14.47
N LEU A 130 -8.68 -25.78 -13.43
CA LEU A 130 -8.18 -24.40 -13.55
C LEU A 130 -6.69 -24.34 -13.92
N GLU A 131 -5.88 -25.31 -13.45
CA GLU A 131 -4.44 -25.43 -13.70
C GLU A 131 -4.08 -25.58 -15.19
N GLN A 132 -5.00 -26.12 -15.98
CA GLN A 132 -4.81 -26.29 -17.42
C GLN A 132 -4.88 -24.95 -18.17
N HIS A 133 -5.60 -23.97 -17.61
CA HIS A 133 -5.88 -22.69 -18.24
C HIS A 133 -5.16 -21.51 -17.59
N VAL A 134 -4.72 -21.67 -16.35
CA VAL A 134 -4.15 -20.61 -15.51
C VAL A 134 -2.94 -21.16 -14.76
N GLU A 135 -1.90 -20.35 -14.64
CA GLU A 135 -0.72 -20.64 -13.83
C GLU A 135 -0.64 -19.70 -12.62
N LEU A 136 -0.18 -20.23 -11.49
CA LEU A 136 0.16 -19.40 -10.33
C LEU A 136 1.52 -18.72 -10.54
N THR A 137 1.57 -17.40 -10.38
CA THR A 137 2.84 -16.65 -10.46
C THR A 137 3.66 -16.78 -9.18
N GLU A 138 4.93 -16.36 -9.23
CA GLU A 138 5.75 -16.23 -8.01
C GLU A 138 5.14 -15.26 -6.99
N LYS A 139 4.51 -14.18 -7.47
CA LYS A 139 3.82 -13.20 -6.61
C LYS A 139 2.61 -13.82 -5.93
N GLY A 140 1.83 -14.62 -6.64
CA GLY A 140 0.70 -15.38 -6.08
C GLY A 140 1.15 -16.33 -4.98
N ARG A 141 2.23 -17.10 -5.20
CA ARG A 141 2.83 -17.97 -4.17
C ARG A 141 3.27 -17.20 -2.93
N LYS A 142 3.98 -16.08 -3.11
CA LYS A 142 4.40 -15.20 -2.00
C LYS A 142 3.21 -14.66 -1.22
N TYR A 143 2.13 -14.26 -1.91
CA TYR A 143 0.92 -13.80 -1.25
C TYR A 143 0.30 -14.88 -0.36
N LEU A 144 0.17 -16.11 -0.87
CA LEU A 144 -0.35 -17.24 -0.09
C LEU A 144 0.51 -17.52 1.15
N THR A 145 1.83 -17.62 0.98
CA THR A 145 2.76 -17.82 2.10
C THR A 145 2.67 -16.70 3.14
N LEU A 146 2.60 -15.43 2.72
CA LEU A 146 2.46 -14.30 3.64
C LEU A 146 1.13 -14.34 4.39
N ARG A 147 0.03 -14.61 3.69
CA ARG A 147 -1.31 -14.70 4.28
C ARG A 147 -1.38 -15.84 5.28
N ASP A 148 -0.90 -17.03 4.92
CA ASP A 148 -0.89 -18.19 5.81
C ASP A 148 -0.02 -17.93 7.04
N ASN A 149 1.19 -17.39 6.87
CA ASN A 149 2.07 -17.06 7.99
C ASN A 149 1.46 -16.00 8.93
N LEU A 150 0.80 -14.97 8.40
CA LEU A 150 0.19 -13.92 9.22
C LEU A 150 -1.09 -14.38 9.93
N VAL A 151 -1.82 -15.31 9.33
CA VAL A 151 -3.01 -15.92 9.96
C VAL A 151 -2.61 -16.96 11.01
N THR A 152 -1.58 -17.77 10.75
CA THR A 152 -1.17 -18.89 11.62
C THR A 152 -0.23 -18.48 12.77
N ASN A 153 0.73 -17.56 12.57
CA ASN A 153 1.72 -17.20 13.61
C ASN A 153 1.13 -16.44 14.81
N GLN A 154 -0.16 -16.10 14.81
CA GLN A 154 -0.83 -15.51 15.99
C GLN A 154 -1.73 -16.50 16.73
N SER A 155 -2.20 -17.59 16.12
CA SER A 155 -2.83 -18.67 16.91
C SER A 155 -1.84 -19.30 17.89
N SER A 156 -0.56 -19.38 17.54
CA SER A 156 0.48 -19.94 18.40
C SER A 156 1.06 -18.97 19.45
N LYS A 157 0.75 -17.68 19.36
CA LYS A 157 1.24 -16.65 20.29
C LYS A 157 0.21 -16.23 21.33
N GLN A 158 -1.07 -16.58 21.12
CA GLN A 158 -2.16 -16.26 22.04
C GLN A 158 -2.40 -17.36 23.09
N ASP A 159 -1.87 -18.57 22.88
CA ASP A 159 -1.97 -19.71 23.82
C ASP A 159 -0.76 -19.84 24.78
N GLN A 160 0.12 -18.84 24.85
CA GLN A 160 1.32 -18.86 25.72
C GLN A 160 1.30 -17.83 26.87
N ASP A 161 0.19 -17.10 27.04
CA ASP A 161 0.01 -16.09 28.09
C ASP A 161 -1.23 -16.37 28.98
N ASP A 162 -1.64 -17.65 29.14
CA ASP A 162 -2.60 -18.11 30.16
C ASP A 162 -1.93 -19.00 31.22
#